data_AF-A0A7W3ZE00-F1
#
_entry.id   AF-A0A7W3ZE00-F1
#
_cell.length_a   1.000
_cell.length_b   1.000
_cell.length_c   1.000
_cell.angle_alpha   90.00
_cell.angle_beta   90.00
_cell.angle_gamma   90.00
#
_symmetry.space_group_name_H-M   'P 1'
#
loop_
_entity.id
_entity.type
_entity.pdbx_description
1 polymer ?
#
loop_
_entity_poly.entity_id
_entity_poly.type
_entity_poly.pdbx_seq_one_letter_code
_entity_poly.pdbx_strand_id
1 'polypeptide(L)'
;MRRWAGGFGAAAVLAGIAALAGCSGSPAQPGPVEVSRSACGDGWTAPQAGPQTLQVRNDAAVTMEIELVDPATGTVFGELEGVGPGTTRALPVNFGNGAYALRCAPEDGTPFVGPTVQVTGGADRPGPAVVPVTNADLLGPLKQYHAYVADGLGTLTGQATALAQAVRSGNRDAAQQAWLTAHLTYERLGAAYDAFGDSDGAINGTTAGLPSGAADPGFTGFHRLENGLWHNEAMPALGPVADQLDQAVQKLRTSFAAAQIDQNDLGLRAHEIMENTLQFELTGRTDYGSGSNLATARANLAGTRAVLDVLRPLLTTRFPGLKDLDAWIARTDHDLQAVAGKPLSALDRQQRQRINADVSELTERLAPVAAIAEPRRVS
;
A
#
# COMPACT_ATOMS: atom_id res chain seq x y z
N MET A 1 -14.29 -6.39 -62.04
CA MET A 1 -13.72 -6.21 -63.40
C MET A 1 -13.90 -4.75 -63.82
N ARG A 2 -12.94 -4.26 -64.61
CA ARG A 2 -12.87 -2.97 -65.33
C ARG A 2 -12.42 -1.70 -64.57
N ARG A 3 -11.15 -1.41 -64.85
CA ARG A 3 -10.38 -0.17 -64.76
C ARG A 3 -10.89 0.91 -65.74
N TRP A 4 -10.59 2.19 -65.47
CA TRP A 4 -9.85 3.16 -66.31
C TRP A 4 -9.76 4.50 -65.53
N ALA A 5 -8.55 5.02 -65.22
CA ALA A 5 -7.77 6.03 -65.97
C ALA A 5 -8.49 7.40 -66.05
N GLY A 6 -7.95 8.57 -65.74
CA GLY A 6 -6.62 9.12 -65.44
C GLY A 6 -6.72 10.63 -65.66
N GLY A 7 -5.94 11.48 -64.99
CA GLY A 7 -5.97 12.93 -65.24
C GLY A 7 -5.08 13.74 -64.31
N PHE A 8 -3.98 14.25 -64.87
CA PHE A 8 -2.96 15.09 -64.25
C PHE A 8 -3.46 16.51 -63.93
N GLY A 9 -2.91 17.10 -62.87
CA GLY A 9 -3.02 18.53 -62.59
C GLY A 9 -2.07 18.96 -61.48
N ALA A 10 -0.80 19.17 -61.81
CA ALA A 10 0.18 19.77 -60.92
C ALA A 10 0.00 21.29 -60.88
N ALA A 11 -0.29 21.85 -59.71
CA ALA A 11 -0.20 23.29 -59.44
C ALA A 11 0.77 23.49 -58.27
N ALA A 12 1.98 23.96 -58.60
CA ALA A 12 2.98 24.37 -57.63
C ALA A 12 2.61 25.76 -57.08
N VAL A 13 2.39 25.86 -55.77
CA VAL A 13 2.31 27.13 -55.05
C VAL A 13 3.56 27.24 -54.17
N LEU A 14 4.51 28.05 -54.64
CA LEU A 14 5.63 28.56 -53.86
C LEU A 14 5.13 29.76 -53.05
N ALA A 15 5.01 29.63 -51.73
CA ALA A 15 4.86 30.76 -50.81
C ALA A 15 5.94 30.67 -49.73
N GLY A 16 6.73 31.74 -49.64
CA GLY A 16 8.02 31.78 -48.96
C GLY A 16 7.93 31.72 -47.44
N ILE A 17 8.88 30.98 -46.85
CA ILE A 17 9.16 30.96 -45.41
C ILE A 17 10.06 32.16 -45.11
N ALA A 18 9.51 33.18 -44.47
CA ALA A 18 10.28 34.22 -43.79
C ALA A 18 10.85 33.63 -42.49
N ALA A 19 12.14 33.31 -42.48
CA ALA A 19 12.86 32.91 -41.28
C ALA A 19 13.10 34.13 -40.38
N LEU A 20 12.24 34.33 -39.39
CA LEU A 20 12.55 35.18 -38.23
C LEU A 20 13.47 34.38 -37.30
N ALA A 21 14.78 34.56 -37.46
CA ALA A 21 15.78 34.11 -36.50
C ALA A 21 15.72 34.99 -35.24
N GLY A 22 14.73 34.72 -34.39
CA GLY A 22 14.74 35.18 -33.00
C GLY A 22 15.49 34.17 -32.15
N CYS A 23 16.82 34.32 -32.03
CA CYS A 23 17.62 33.59 -31.06
C CYS A 23 17.21 34.04 -29.65
N SER A 24 16.16 33.45 -29.12
CA SER A 24 15.90 33.43 -27.68
C SER A 24 16.81 32.35 -27.13
N GLY A 25 18.00 32.74 -26.65
CA GLY A 25 18.85 31.82 -25.92
C GLY A 25 18.03 31.26 -24.76
N SER A 26 17.81 29.94 -24.75
CA SER A 26 17.32 29.29 -23.53
C SER A 26 18.31 29.65 -22.43
N PRO A 27 17.86 30.15 -21.26
CA PRO A 27 18.78 30.36 -20.15
C PRO A 27 19.53 29.05 -19.93
N ALA A 28 20.85 29.12 -19.79
CA ALA A 28 21.67 27.96 -19.49
C ALA A 28 21.03 27.26 -18.29
N GLN A 29 20.66 25.99 -18.46
CA GLN A 29 20.18 25.17 -17.35
C GLN A 29 21.26 25.27 -16.27
N PRO A 30 20.94 25.74 -15.04
CA PRO A 30 21.90 25.63 -13.96
C PRO A 30 22.34 24.17 -13.87
N GLY A 31 23.63 23.95 -13.64
CA GLY A 31 24.17 22.60 -13.44
C GLY A 31 23.40 21.88 -12.32
N PRO A 32 23.54 20.54 -12.22
CA PRO A 32 22.85 19.83 -11.16
C PRO A 32 23.25 20.38 -9.79
N VAL A 33 22.30 20.39 -8.86
CA VAL A 33 22.54 20.62 -7.45
C VAL A 33 23.35 19.44 -6.91
N GLU A 34 24.53 19.72 -6.38
CA GLU A 34 25.46 18.69 -5.93
C GLU A 34 25.22 18.35 -4.46
N VAL A 35 25.24 17.04 -4.17
CA VAL A 35 25.21 16.50 -2.82
C VAL A 35 26.37 15.52 -2.62
N SER A 36 26.95 15.54 -1.43
CA SER A 36 28.04 14.66 -1.01
C SER A 36 27.89 14.32 0.48
N ARG A 37 28.88 13.68 1.11
CA ARG A 37 28.88 13.45 2.57
C ARG A 37 29.04 14.73 3.41
N SER A 38 29.55 15.81 2.82
CA SER A 38 29.88 17.05 3.54
C SER A 38 29.20 18.29 2.96
N ALA A 39 28.49 18.16 1.84
CA ALA A 39 27.78 19.24 1.18
C ALA A 39 26.41 18.74 0.75
N CYS A 40 25.38 19.57 0.94
CA CYS A 40 24.00 19.18 0.63
C CYS A 40 23.30 20.37 -0.03
N GLY A 41 23.38 20.47 -1.36
CA GLY A 41 22.82 21.63 -2.08
C GLY A 41 23.87 22.57 -2.66
N ASP A 42 25.08 22.10 -2.94
CA ASP A 42 26.11 22.91 -3.59
C ASP A 42 25.66 23.28 -5.01
N GLY A 43 25.91 24.53 -5.40
CA GLY A 43 25.42 25.08 -6.66
C GLY A 43 23.92 25.39 -6.70
N TRP A 44 23.17 25.13 -5.62
CA TRP A 44 21.76 25.47 -5.58
C TRP A 44 21.55 26.98 -5.45
N THR A 45 20.78 27.54 -6.38
CA THR A 45 20.37 28.94 -6.41
C THR A 45 18.87 29.04 -6.24
N ALA A 46 18.40 30.20 -5.77
CA ALA A 46 16.98 30.42 -5.49
C ALA A 46 16.10 30.16 -6.73
N PRO A 47 15.19 29.17 -6.67
CA PRO A 47 14.30 28.88 -7.78
C PRO A 47 13.20 29.93 -7.89
N GLN A 48 12.58 30.00 -9.06
CA GLN A 48 11.32 30.73 -9.22
C GLN A 48 10.18 29.96 -8.56
N ALA A 49 9.17 30.69 -8.07
CA ALA A 49 7.95 30.08 -7.59
C ALA A 49 7.19 29.36 -8.72
N GLY A 50 6.43 28.33 -8.36
CA GLY A 50 5.70 27.46 -9.26
C GLY A 50 6.38 26.10 -9.49
N PRO A 51 5.88 25.30 -10.44
CA PRO A 51 6.45 24.00 -10.78
C PRO A 51 7.86 24.13 -11.33
N GLN A 52 8.80 23.41 -10.75
CA GLN A 52 10.22 23.35 -11.10
C GLN A 52 10.72 21.92 -10.97
N THR A 53 11.87 21.63 -11.58
CA THR A 53 12.56 20.34 -11.43
C THR A 53 13.99 20.61 -11.02
N LEU A 54 14.37 20.18 -9.81
CA LEU A 54 15.76 20.20 -9.37
C LEU A 54 16.46 18.95 -9.91
N GLN A 55 17.57 19.12 -10.63
CA GLN A 55 18.45 18.00 -10.96
C GLN A 55 19.43 17.84 -9.81
N VAL A 56 19.37 16.74 -9.07
CA VAL A 56 20.24 16.48 -7.91
C VAL A 56 21.26 15.41 -8.29
N ARG A 57 22.54 15.72 -8.17
CA ARG A 57 23.65 14.79 -8.45
C ARG A 57 24.33 14.36 -7.17
N ASN A 58 24.44 13.05 -6.98
CA ASN A 58 25.16 12.48 -5.85
C ASN A 58 26.64 12.27 -6.22
N ASP A 59 27.51 13.10 -5.65
CA ASP A 59 28.97 13.01 -5.78
C ASP A 59 29.63 12.27 -4.60
N ALA A 60 28.84 11.73 -3.66
CA ALA A 60 29.34 10.80 -2.67
C ALA A 60 29.64 9.42 -3.28
N ALA A 61 30.53 8.69 -2.62
CA ALA A 61 30.81 7.28 -2.93
C ALA A 61 29.77 6.29 -2.34
N VAL A 62 28.71 6.80 -1.72
CA VAL A 62 27.62 6.01 -1.10
C VAL A 62 26.26 6.47 -1.57
N THR A 63 25.25 5.63 -1.37
CA THR A 63 23.85 5.99 -1.60
C THR A 63 23.42 7.12 -0.66
N MET A 64 22.67 8.07 -1.19
CA MET A 64 22.15 9.21 -0.45
C MET A 64 20.63 9.27 -0.56
N GLU A 65 19.97 9.57 0.54
CA GLU A 65 18.59 10.06 0.59
C GLU A 65 18.64 11.60 0.64
N ILE A 66 17.80 12.25 -0.16
CA ILE A 66 17.75 13.71 -0.27
C ILE A 66 16.31 14.17 -0.11
N GLU A 67 16.06 15.07 0.84
CA GLU A 67 14.76 15.67 1.07
C GLU A 67 14.84 17.19 0.89
N LEU A 68 13.83 17.76 0.24
CA LEU A 68 13.61 19.19 0.23
C LEU A 68 12.75 19.55 1.45
N VAL A 69 13.30 20.35 2.36
CA VAL A 69 12.68 20.62 3.66
C VAL A 69 12.49 22.11 3.94
N ASP A 70 11.54 22.43 4.81
CA ASP A 70 11.57 23.69 5.57
C ASP A 70 12.65 23.54 6.67
N PRO A 71 13.72 24.33 6.67
CA PRO A 71 14.81 24.17 7.63
C PRO A 71 14.41 24.52 9.08
N ALA A 72 13.32 25.25 9.28
CA ALA A 72 12.84 25.60 10.62
C ALA A 72 11.91 24.53 11.21
N THR A 73 11.07 23.90 10.39
CA THR A 73 10.07 22.91 10.86
C THR A 73 10.40 21.46 10.50
N GLY A 74 11.34 21.23 9.60
CA GLY A 74 11.67 19.92 9.05
C GLY A 74 10.61 19.34 8.11
N THR A 75 9.56 20.11 7.77
CA THR A 75 8.50 19.71 6.85
C THR A 75 9.07 19.38 5.48
N VAL A 76 8.72 18.21 4.94
CA VAL A 76 9.23 17.70 3.66
C VAL A 76 8.28 18.11 2.52
N PHE A 77 8.84 18.61 1.43
CA PHE A 77 8.12 19.04 0.21
C PHE A 77 8.41 18.18 -1.01
N GLY A 78 9.35 17.24 -0.88
CA GLY A 78 9.73 16.29 -1.92
C GLY A 78 10.99 15.55 -1.50
N GLU A 79 11.18 14.34 -2.02
CA GLU A 79 12.29 13.47 -1.66
C GLU A 79 12.83 12.68 -2.87
N LEU A 80 14.09 12.28 -2.75
CA LEU A 80 14.77 11.36 -3.64
C LEU A 80 15.41 10.27 -2.78
N GLU A 81 14.82 9.09 -2.82
CA GLU A 81 15.38 7.91 -2.17
C GLU A 81 16.40 7.20 -3.05
N GLY A 82 17.39 6.60 -2.38
CA GLY A 82 18.30 5.65 -3.00
C GLY A 82 19.12 6.26 -4.14
N VAL A 83 19.53 7.52 -4.05
CA VAL A 83 20.32 8.16 -5.11
C VAL A 83 21.73 7.58 -5.09
N GLY A 84 22.02 6.71 -6.06
CA GLY A 84 23.29 5.98 -6.13
C GLY A 84 24.49 6.89 -6.45
N PRO A 85 25.73 6.45 -6.13
CA PRO A 85 26.96 7.20 -6.41
C PRO A 85 27.10 7.61 -7.88
N GLY A 86 27.45 8.87 -8.13
CA GLY A 86 27.68 9.44 -9.46
C GLY A 86 26.43 9.61 -10.31
N THR A 87 25.24 9.34 -9.78
CA THR A 87 23.97 9.46 -10.52
C THR A 87 23.33 10.84 -10.37
N THR A 88 22.49 11.21 -11.32
CA THR A 88 21.64 12.41 -11.26
C THR A 88 20.18 12.00 -11.30
N ARG A 89 19.38 12.55 -10.41
CA ARG A 89 17.94 12.29 -10.28
C ARG A 89 17.17 13.61 -10.32
N ALA A 90 16.02 13.58 -10.99
CA ALA A 90 15.14 14.73 -11.11
C ALA A 90 14.15 14.76 -9.93
N LEU A 91 14.13 15.84 -9.16
CA LEU A 91 13.18 16.11 -8.09
C LEU A 91 12.18 17.17 -8.55
N PRO A 92 10.96 16.78 -8.98
CA PRO A 92 9.91 17.72 -9.33
C PRO A 92 9.32 18.35 -8.05
N VAL A 93 9.18 19.67 -8.02
CA VAL A 93 8.71 20.44 -6.87
C VAL A 93 7.82 21.58 -7.34
N ASN A 94 6.78 21.93 -6.57
CA ASN A 94 6.03 23.16 -6.76
C ASN A 94 6.40 24.16 -5.66
N PHE A 95 7.32 25.08 -5.96
CA PHE A 95 7.81 26.04 -4.98
C PHE A 95 6.78 27.14 -4.70
N GLY A 96 6.55 27.41 -3.42
CA GLY A 96 5.79 28.58 -2.96
C GLY A 96 6.69 29.58 -2.27
N ASN A 97 6.09 30.62 -1.69
CA ASN A 97 6.84 31.49 -0.77
C ASN A 97 7.30 30.67 0.44
N GLY A 98 8.58 30.83 0.82
CA GLY A 98 9.11 30.20 2.03
C GLY A 98 10.62 29.93 1.98
N ALA A 99 11.10 29.40 3.11
CA ALA A 99 12.45 28.92 3.28
C ALA A 99 12.53 27.43 2.92
N TYR A 100 13.54 27.06 2.15
CA TYR A 100 13.79 25.69 1.73
C TYR A 100 15.26 25.33 1.95
N ALA A 101 15.55 24.09 2.27
CA ALA A 101 16.89 23.53 2.35
C ALA A 101 16.88 22.10 1.80
N LEU A 102 18.02 21.59 1.33
CA LEU A 102 18.17 20.14 1.17
C LEU A 102 18.64 19.54 2.49
N ARG A 103 18.00 18.44 2.91
CA ARG A 103 18.48 17.54 3.95
C ARG A 103 19.02 16.29 3.27
N CYS A 104 20.26 15.92 3.57
CA CYS A 104 20.93 14.78 2.97
C CYS A 104 21.24 13.75 4.05
N ALA A 105 20.90 12.50 3.80
CA ALA A 105 21.22 11.39 4.68
C ALA A 105 22.02 10.33 3.90
N PRO A 106 23.31 10.12 4.22
CA PRO A 106 24.03 8.95 3.76
C PRO A 106 23.42 7.68 4.36
N GLU A 107 23.45 6.59 3.60
CA GLU A 107 22.96 5.27 4.04
C GLU A 107 23.49 4.86 5.43
N ASP A 108 24.75 5.18 5.72
CA ASP A 108 25.47 4.85 6.96
C ASP A 108 25.74 6.06 7.88
N GLY A 109 25.17 7.24 7.57
CA GLY A 109 25.58 8.51 8.18
C GLY A 109 24.40 9.34 8.67
N THR A 110 24.63 10.22 9.65
CA THR A 110 23.59 11.08 10.24
C THR A 110 23.08 12.10 9.23
N PRO A 111 21.76 12.37 9.15
CA PRO A 111 21.21 13.42 8.29
C PRO A 111 21.79 14.79 8.63
N PHE A 112 22.01 15.62 7.62
CA PHE A 112 22.45 17.00 7.80
C PHE A 112 21.79 17.92 6.78
N VAL A 113 21.61 19.19 7.15
CA VAL A 113 20.90 20.20 6.35
C VAL A 113 21.90 21.16 5.73
N GLY A 114 21.72 21.42 4.44
CA GLY A 114 22.53 22.37 3.69
C GLY A 114 22.07 23.84 3.84
N PRO A 115 22.57 24.72 2.95
CA PRO A 115 22.20 26.13 2.95
C PRO A 115 20.69 26.35 2.76
N THR A 116 20.16 27.36 3.43
CA THR A 116 18.77 27.79 3.24
C THR A 116 18.65 28.69 2.01
N VAL A 117 17.65 28.39 1.19
CA VAL A 117 17.24 29.13 0.00
C VAL A 117 15.86 29.72 0.23
N GLN A 118 15.70 31.01 -0.07
CA GLN A 118 14.43 31.72 0.05
C GLN A 118 13.75 31.84 -1.31
N VAL A 119 12.48 31.45 -1.38
CA VAL A 119 11.63 31.62 -2.55
C VAL A 119 10.55 32.65 -2.25
N THR A 120 10.34 33.58 -3.19
CA THR A 120 9.35 34.66 -3.08
C THR A 120 8.64 34.85 -4.42
N GLY A 121 7.51 35.58 -4.41
CA GLY A 121 6.76 35.91 -5.63
C GLY A 121 5.77 34.84 -6.09
N GLY A 122 5.48 33.85 -5.24
CA GLY A 122 4.53 32.77 -5.48
C GLY A 122 3.28 32.80 -4.58
N ALA A 123 2.47 31.75 -4.69
CA ALA A 123 1.48 31.42 -3.66
C ALA A 123 2.19 30.86 -2.41
N ASP A 124 1.57 30.95 -1.24
CA ASP A 124 2.13 30.37 -0.03
C ASP A 124 2.03 28.84 -0.08
N ARG A 125 3.19 28.18 -0.11
CA ARG A 125 3.40 26.72 0.02
C ARG A 125 2.34 25.84 -0.71
N PRO A 126 2.30 25.83 -2.05
CA PRO A 126 1.28 25.12 -2.83
C PRO A 126 1.55 23.61 -3.02
N GLY A 127 2.68 23.08 -2.58
CA GLY A 127 3.06 21.67 -2.74
C GLY A 127 2.54 20.77 -1.60
N PRO A 128 2.48 19.43 -1.81
CA PRO A 128 2.27 18.51 -0.71
C PRO A 128 3.40 18.71 0.30
N ALA A 129 3.02 18.98 1.55
CA ALA A 129 3.94 19.27 2.62
C ALA A 129 3.61 18.33 3.78
N VAL A 130 4.55 17.45 4.13
CA VAL A 130 4.34 16.44 5.16
C VAL A 130 5.28 16.71 6.32
N VAL A 131 4.74 16.79 7.53
CA VAL A 131 5.56 16.80 8.74
C VAL A 131 6.14 15.39 8.88
N PRO A 132 7.46 15.21 8.95
CA PRO A 132 8.05 13.88 9.03
C PRO A 132 7.49 13.11 10.23
N VAL A 133 7.36 11.80 10.04
CA VAL A 133 7.13 10.83 11.12
C VAL A 133 8.48 10.25 11.49
N THR A 134 8.80 10.13 12.77
CA THR A 134 10.03 9.49 13.23
C THR A 134 9.76 8.07 13.70
N ASN A 135 10.83 7.26 13.81
CA ASN A 135 10.73 5.94 14.44
C ASN A 135 10.14 6.00 15.87
N ALA A 136 10.42 7.08 16.61
CA ALA A 136 9.88 7.28 17.96
C ALA A 136 8.36 7.54 17.95
N ASP A 137 7.87 8.30 16.95
CA ASP A 137 6.44 8.58 16.79
C ASP A 137 5.62 7.32 16.52
N LEU A 138 6.22 6.33 15.85
CA LEU A 138 5.58 5.05 15.51
C LEU A 138 5.58 4.04 16.65
N LEU A 139 6.39 4.21 17.71
CA LEU A 139 6.45 3.25 18.83
C LEU A 139 5.08 3.04 19.50
N GLY A 140 4.32 4.13 19.70
CA GLY A 140 2.98 4.10 20.27
C GLY A 140 1.99 3.33 19.39
N PRO A 141 1.79 3.74 18.12
CA PRO A 141 0.95 3.04 17.14
C PRO A 141 1.32 1.56 16.98
N LEU A 142 2.60 1.22 16.83
CA LEU A 142 3.07 -0.17 16.69
C LEU A 142 2.71 -1.02 17.90
N LYS A 143 2.88 -0.49 19.12
CA LYS A 143 2.49 -1.20 20.34
C LYS A 143 0.98 -1.45 20.41
N GLN A 144 0.16 -0.49 20.00
CA GLN A 144 -1.29 -0.64 19.97
C GLN A 144 -1.72 -1.68 18.93
N TYR A 145 -1.12 -1.64 17.74
CA TYR A 145 -1.42 -2.61 16.68
C TYR A 145 -0.96 -4.02 17.05
N HIS A 146 0.22 -4.16 17.65
CA HIS A 146 0.70 -5.45 18.16
C HIS A 146 -0.28 -6.03 19.19
N ALA A 147 -0.79 -5.22 20.12
CA ALA A 147 -1.80 -5.65 21.09
C ALA A 147 -3.12 -6.08 20.41
N TYR A 148 -3.60 -5.32 19.42
CA TYR A 148 -4.78 -5.66 18.63
C TYR A 148 -4.63 -7.03 17.96
N VAL A 149 -3.50 -7.28 17.28
CA VAL A 149 -3.24 -8.55 16.60
C VAL A 149 -3.09 -9.68 17.64
N ALA A 150 -2.41 -9.44 18.76
CA ALA A 150 -2.25 -10.44 19.82
C ALA A 150 -3.59 -10.89 20.43
N ASP A 151 -4.49 -9.94 20.71
CA ASP A 151 -5.84 -10.23 21.21
C ASP A 151 -6.68 -10.98 20.17
N GLY A 152 -6.56 -10.58 18.90
CA GLY A 152 -7.19 -11.25 17.77
C GLY A 152 -6.70 -12.69 17.60
N LEU A 153 -5.41 -12.95 17.71
CA LEU A 153 -4.83 -14.30 17.72
C LEU A 153 -5.30 -15.13 18.92
N GLY A 154 -5.47 -14.49 20.09
CA GLY A 154 -6.10 -15.12 21.25
C GLY A 154 -7.50 -15.64 20.93
N THR A 155 -8.33 -14.81 20.28
CA THR A 155 -9.67 -15.20 19.83
C THR A 155 -9.62 -16.30 18.76
N LEU A 156 -8.75 -16.13 17.76
CA LEU A 156 -8.62 -17.05 16.64
C LEU A 156 -8.20 -18.45 17.08
N THR A 157 -7.28 -18.58 18.05
CA THR A 157 -6.89 -19.89 18.59
C THR A 157 -8.07 -20.67 19.16
N GLY A 158 -8.97 -20.01 19.91
CA GLY A 158 -10.18 -20.65 20.41
C GLY A 158 -11.12 -21.09 19.28
N GLN A 159 -11.26 -20.27 18.25
CA GLN A 159 -12.12 -20.57 17.10
C GLN A 159 -11.55 -21.70 16.21
N ALA A 160 -10.23 -21.75 16.00
CA ALA A 160 -9.57 -22.82 15.26
C ALA A 160 -9.71 -24.17 16.00
N THR A 161 -9.57 -24.17 17.33
CA THR A 161 -9.83 -25.37 18.14
C THR A 161 -11.30 -25.81 18.04
N ALA A 162 -12.25 -24.87 18.08
CA ALA A 162 -13.67 -25.18 17.91
C ALA A 162 -14.00 -25.73 16.51
N LEU A 163 -13.36 -25.19 15.46
CA LEU A 163 -13.44 -25.69 14.09
C LEU A 163 -12.94 -27.14 14.00
N ALA A 164 -11.76 -27.44 14.55
CA ALA A 164 -11.21 -28.79 14.56
C ALA A 164 -12.13 -29.79 15.29
N GLN A 165 -12.77 -29.36 16.39
CA GLN A 165 -13.75 -30.18 17.09
C GLN A 165 -15.03 -30.40 16.26
N ALA A 166 -15.53 -29.37 15.58
CA ALA A 166 -16.70 -29.48 14.72
C ALA A 166 -16.44 -30.46 13.56
N VAL A 167 -15.27 -30.39 12.93
CA VAL A 167 -14.85 -31.35 11.88
C VAL A 167 -14.81 -32.78 12.42
N ARG A 168 -14.18 -33.00 13.59
CA ARG A 168 -14.09 -34.32 14.23
C ARG A 168 -15.44 -34.90 14.65
N SER A 169 -16.42 -34.05 14.96
CA SER A 169 -17.78 -34.49 15.28
C SER A 169 -18.55 -35.06 14.08
N GLY A 170 -18.04 -34.84 12.86
CA GLY A 170 -18.73 -35.23 11.62
C GLY A 170 -19.88 -34.32 11.22
N ASN A 171 -20.18 -33.26 11.98
CA ASN A 171 -21.20 -32.28 11.66
C ASN A 171 -20.66 -31.23 10.66
N ARG A 172 -20.95 -31.42 9.37
CA ARG A 172 -20.48 -30.53 8.30
C ARG A 172 -21.02 -29.11 8.42
N ASP A 173 -22.30 -28.93 8.75
CA ASP A 173 -22.91 -27.60 8.86
C ASP A 173 -22.26 -26.81 10.01
N ALA A 174 -22.03 -27.46 11.15
CA ALA A 174 -21.33 -26.84 12.27
C ALA A 174 -19.87 -26.50 11.90
N ALA A 175 -19.19 -27.36 11.15
CA ALA A 175 -17.83 -27.10 10.68
C ALA A 175 -17.77 -25.92 9.69
N GLN A 176 -18.73 -25.79 8.78
CA GLN A 176 -18.81 -24.66 7.84
C GLN A 176 -19.04 -23.32 8.58
N GLN A 177 -19.90 -23.30 9.60
CA GLN A 177 -20.12 -22.12 10.43
C GLN A 177 -18.88 -21.75 11.26
N ALA A 178 -18.23 -22.74 11.86
CA ALA A 178 -17.00 -22.54 12.63
C ALA A 178 -15.86 -22.08 11.71
N TRP A 179 -15.78 -22.61 10.48
CA TRP A 179 -14.80 -22.21 9.48
C TRP A 179 -14.95 -20.74 9.13
N LEU A 180 -16.17 -20.30 8.80
CA LEU A 180 -16.42 -18.90 8.44
C LEU A 180 -16.11 -17.96 9.61
N THR A 181 -16.46 -18.35 10.83
CA THR A 181 -16.19 -17.54 12.03
C THR A 181 -14.69 -17.37 12.27
N ALA A 182 -13.93 -18.45 12.15
CA ALA A 182 -12.48 -18.46 12.32
C ALA A 182 -11.77 -17.70 11.19
N HIS A 183 -12.12 -17.99 9.93
CA HIS A 183 -11.52 -17.36 8.76
C HIS A 183 -11.74 -15.84 8.77
N LEU A 184 -12.97 -15.36 9.01
CA LEU A 184 -13.21 -13.92 9.12
C LEU A 184 -12.48 -13.26 10.30
N THR A 185 -12.16 -13.99 11.36
CA THR A 185 -11.34 -13.45 12.46
C THR A 185 -9.89 -13.32 12.05
N TYR A 186 -9.35 -14.29 11.31
CA TYR A 186 -8.02 -14.20 10.71
C TYR A 186 -7.89 -13.01 9.76
N GLU A 187 -8.85 -12.84 8.85
CA GLU A 187 -8.87 -11.77 7.86
C GLU A 187 -9.00 -10.37 8.49
N ARG A 188 -9.69 -10.25 9.64
CA ARG A 188 -9.73 -9.00 10.42
C ARG A 188 -8.39 -8.60 11.04
N LEU A 189 -7.45 -9.53 11.19
CA LEU A 189 -6.08 -9.20 11.59
C LEU A 189 -5.33 -8.47 10.47
N GLY A 190 -5.96 -8.35 9.29
CA GLY A 190 -5.42 -7.64 8.14
C GLY A 190 -4.23 -8.33 7.52
N ALA A 191 -4.11 -9.66 7.76
CA ALA A 191 -2.95 -10.50 7.46
C ALA A 191 -1.65 -9.70 7.67
N ALA A 192 -1.06 -9.71 8.86
CA ALA A 192 0.17 -8.94 9.11
C ALA A 192 1.34 -9.54 8.30
N TYR A 193 1.32 -9.41 6.98
CA TYR A 193 1.85 -10.37 5.99
C TYR A 193 3.25 -10.85 6.36
N ASP A 194 4.19 -9.90 6.47
CA ASP A 194 5.58 -10.22 6.81
C ASP A 194 5.77 -10.56 8.29
N ALA A 195 4.93 -10.03 9.19
CA ALA A 195 4.98 -10.36 10.61
C ALA A 195 4.50 -11.80 10.90
N PHE A 196 3.70 -12.40 10.01
CA PHE A 196 3.25 -13.79 10.12
C PHE A 196 4.22 -14.77 9.43
N GLY A 197 4.99 -14.28 8.45
CA GLY A 197 5.99 -15.04 7.71
C GLY A 197 5.42 -16.33 7.13
N ASP A 198 6.16 -17.44 7.25
CA ASP A 198 5.74 -18.76 6.76
C ASP A 198 4.40 -19.26 7.35
N SER A 199 3.91 -18.66 8.46
CA SER A 199 2.65 -19.04 9.08
C SER A 199 1.45 -18.69 8.20
N ASP A 200 1.51 -17.59 7.44
CA ASP A 200 0.40 -17.19 6.57
C ASP A 200 0.16 -18.25 5.48
N GLY A 201 1.21 -18.75 4.85
CA GLY A 201 1.11 -19.83 3.86
C GLY A 201 0.51 -21.12 4.45
N ALA A 202 0.79 -21.45 5.70
CA ALA A 202 0.24 -22.63 6.37
C ALA A 202 -1.22 -22.46 6.83
N ILE A 203 -1.64 -21.23 7.12
CA ILE A 203 -2.98 -20.91 7.66
C ILE A 203 -3.95 -20.54 6.55
N ASN A 204 -3.52 -19.79 5.54
CA ASN A 204 -4.37 -19.19 4.52
C ASN A 204 -3.82 -19.34 3.10
N GLY A 205 -2.91 -20.30 2.88
CA GLY A 205 -2.31 -20.56 1.57
C GLY A 205 -3.34 -20.95 0.50
N THR A 206 -3.11 -20.47 -0.73
CA THR A 206 -3.95 -20.77 -1.90
C THR A 206 -3.32 -21.85 -2.78
N THR A 207 -4.06 -22.32 -3.79
CA THR A 207 -3.54 -23.23 -4.81
C THR A 207 -2.61 -22.56 -5.83
N ALA A 208 -2.46 -21.23 -5.79
CA ALA A 208 -1.63 -20.51 -6.75
C ALA A 208 -0.15 -20.89 -6.61
N GLY A 209 0.46 -21.32 -7.72
CA GLY A 209 1.86 -21.75 -7.75
C GLY A 209 2.09 -23.21 -7.33
N LEU A 210 1.08 -23.93 -6.87
CA LEU A 210 1.19 -25.35 -6.52
C LEU A 210 1.13 -26.23 -7.79
N PRO A 211 2.14 -27.11 -8.03
CA PRO A 211 2.19 -27.94 -9.23
C PRO A 211 0.95 -28.80 -9.48
N SER A 212 0.30 -29.27 -8.40
CA SER A 212 -0.90 -30.13 -8.49
C SER A 212 -2.20 -29.42 -8.06
N GLY A 213 -2.19 -28.09 -7.94
CA GLY A 213 -3.37 -27.30 -7.55
C GLY A 213 -4.01 -27.79 -6.25
N ALA A 214 -5.32 -28.03 -6.27
CA ALA A 214 -6.07 -28.49 -5.08
C ALA A 214 -5.70 -29.91 -4.60
N ALA A 215 -5.00 -30.70 -5.42
CA ALA A 215 -4.51 -32.03 -5.04
C ALA A 215 -3.07 -32.00 -4.49
N ASP A 216 -2.45 -30.82 -4.44
CA ASP A 216 -1.07 -30.67 -3.98
C ASP A 216 -0.98 -30.87 -2.46
N PRO A 217 0.01 -31.62 -1.94
CA PRO A 217 0.20 -31.77 -0.50
C PRO A 217 0.55 -30.46 0.20
N GLY A 218 1.03 -29.45 -0.54
CA GLY A 218 1.24 -28.09 -0.04
C GLY A 218 -0.05 -27.29 0.17
N PHE A 219 -1.20 -27.75 -0.35
CA PHE A 219 -2.47 -27.05 -0.15
C PHE A 219 -3.03 -27.36 1.24
N THR A 220 -2.90 -26.40 2.17
CA THR A 220 -3.23 -26.55 3.60
C THR A 220 -4.08 -25.37 4.09
N GLY A 221 -4.37 -25.33 5.40
CA GLY A 221 -5.03 -24.18 6.01
C GLY A 221 -6.53 -24.02 5.71
N PHE A 222 -7.03 -22.80 5.85
CA PHE A 222 -8.42 -22.42 5.68
C PHE A 222 -8.96 -22.80 4.31
N HIS A 223 -8.28 -22.43 3.22
CA HIS A 223 -8.76 -22.71 1.86
C HIS A 223 -8.76 -24.21 1.53
N ARG A 224 -7.80 -25.01 2.04
CA ARG A 224 -7.86 -26.47 1.88
C ARG A 224 -9.06 -27.08 2.60
N LEU A 225 -9.34 -26.59 3.80
CA LEU A 225 -10.47 -27.05 4.59
C LEU A 225 -11.80 -26.60 3.98
N GLU A 226 -11.86 -25.38 3.45
CA GLU A 226 -12.98 -24.83 2.68
C GLU A 226 -13.28 -25.73 1.48
N ASN A 227 -12.28 -26.00 0.64
CA ASN A 227 -12.43 -26.85 -0.52
C ASN A 227 -13.07 -28.20 -0.15
N GLY A 228 -12.60 -28.83 0.92
CA GLY A 228 -13.16 -30.10 1.39
C GLY A 228 -14.58 -30.01 1.94
N LEU A 229 -14.85 -29.00 2.78
CA LEU A 229 -16.15 -28.81 3.43
C LEU A 229 -17.27 -28.51 2.41
N TRP A 230 -16.99 -27.71 1.37
CA TRP A 230 -17.99 -27.32 0.37
C TRP A 230 -18.07 -28.25 -0.84
N HIS A 231 -17.10 -29.16 -1.03
CA HIS A 231 -17.14 -30.20 -2.08
C HIS A 231 -17.42 -31.61 -1.55
N ASN A 232 -18.00 -31.71 -0.35
CA ASN A 232 -18.46 -32.96 0.25
C ASN A 232 -17.37 -34.02 0.53
N GLU A 233 -16.13 -33.61 0.73
CA GLU A 233 -15.05 -34.51 1.14
C GLU A 233 -15.40 -35.18 2.49
N ALA A 234 -15.10 -36.47 2.63
CA ALA A 234 -15.45 -37.23 3.83
C ALA A 234 -14.90 -36.57 5.10
N MET A 235 -15.73 -36.32 6.11
CA MET A 235 -15.34 -35.62 7.33
C MET A 235 -14.10 -36.22 8.02
N PRO A 236 -13.90 -37.56 8.09
CA PRO A 236 -12.67 -38.14 8.64
C PRO A 236 -11.39 -37.73 7.89
N ALA A 237 -11.46 -37.49 6.57
CA ALA A 237 -10.31 -37.03 5.79
C ALA A 237 -9.96 -35.55 6.06
N LEU A 238 -10.94 -34.76 6.52
CA LEU A 238 -10.74 -33.36 6.89
C LEU A 238 -10.19 -33.18 8.30
N GLY A 239 -10.27 -34.20 9.16
CA GLY A 239 -9.75 -34.16 10.53
C GLY A 239 -8.29 -33.73 10.60
N PRO A 240 -7.36 -34.40 9.90
CA PRO A 240 -5.95 -34.01 9.87
C PRO A 240 -5.69 -32.60 9.35
N VAL A 241 -6.46 -32.13 8.36
CA VAL A 241 -6.35 -30.76 7.82
C VAL A 241 -6.75 -29.73 8.89
N ALA A 242 -7.86 -29.98 9.59
CA ALA A 242 -8.34 -29.08 10.63
C ALA A 242 -7.39 -29.07 11.85
N ASP A 243 -6.82 -30.21 12.22
CA ASP A 243 -5.81 -30.30 13.28
C ASP A 243 -4.51 -29.57 12.88
N GLN A 244 -4.09 -29.65 11.61
CA GLN A 244 -2.94 -28.90 11.10
C GLN A 244 -3.18 -27.39 11.15
N LEU A 245 -4.37 -26.93 10.76
CA LEU A 245 -4.76 -25.52 10.83
C LEU A 245 -4.75 -25.02 12.28
N ASP A 246 -5.37 -25.74 13.22
CA ASP A 246 -5.34 -25.38 14.65
C ASP A 246 -3.90 -25.27 15.17
N GLN A 247 -3.05 -26.24 14.85
CA GLN A 247 -1.62 -26.18 15.22
C GLN A 247 -0.89 -24.98 14.61
N ALA A 248 -1.17 -24.64 13.35
CA ALA A 248 -0.55 -23.50 12.68
C ALA A 248 -0.94 -22.18 13.36
N VAL A 249 -2.23 -22.01 13.70
CA VAL A 249 -2.74 -20.84 14.43
C VAL A 249 -2.13 -20.75 15.84
N GLN A 250 -1.99 -21.87 16.57
CA GLN A 250 -1.35 -21.88 17.88
C GLN A 250 0.14 -21.51 17.81
N LYS A 251 0.85 -21.99 16.77
CA LYS A 251 2.25 -21.61 16.50
C LYS A 251 2.35 -20.12 16.21
N LEU A 252 1.48 -19.59 15.36
CA LEU A 252 1.44 -18.15 15.05
C LEU A 252 1.23 -17.32 16.31
N ARG A 253 0.26 -17.67 17.17
CA ARG A 253 0.06 -16.98 18.45
C ARG A 253 1.32 -16.96 19.31
N THR A 254 2.05 -18.08 19.35
CA THR A 254 3.26 -18.22 20.16
C THR A 254 4.42 -17.40 19.59
N SER A 255 4.65 -17.45 18.27
CA SER A 255 5.74 -16.71 17.62
C SER A 255 5.46 -15.20 17.60
N PHE A 256 4.21 -14.80 17.39
CA PHE A 256 3.82 -13.39 17.31
C PHE A 256 4.03 -12.63 18.63
N ALA A 257 3.98 -13.32 19.78
CA ALA A 257 4.22 -12.71 21.08
C ALA A 257 5.60 -12.03 21.19
N ALA A 258 6.60 -12.53 20.43
CA ALA A 258 7.94 -11.95 20.35
C ALA A 258 8.22 -11.23 19.01
N ALA A 259 7.26 -11.23 18.08
CA ALA A 259 7.43 -10.61 16.77
C ALA A 259 7.49 -9.09 16.88
N GLN A 260 8.36 -8.50 16.07
CA GLN A 260 8.42 -7.06 15.86
C GLN A 260 7.79 -6.77 14.50
N ILE A 261 6.85 -5.83 14.49
CA ILE A 261 6.28 -5.31 13.25
C ILE A 261 7.22 -4.23 12.74
N ASP A 262 7.63 -4.34 11.47
CA ASP A 262 8.45 -3.30 10.84
C ASP A 262 7.70 -1.96 10.86
N GLN A 263 8.42 -0.88 11.13
CA GLN A 263 7.82 0.45 11.24
C GLN A 263 7.29 0.93 9.88
N ASN A 264 7.94 0.51 8.79
CA ASN A 264 7.54 0.82 7.42
C ASN A 264 6.24 0.11 7.03
N ASP A 265 6.01 -1.09 7.59
CA ASP A 265 4.86 -1.91 7.23
C ASP A 265 3.55 -1.30 7.72
N LEU A 266 3.53 -0.61 8.87
CA LEU A 266 2.27 -0.19 9.48
C LEU A 266 1.48 0.77 8.56
N GLY A 267 2.14 1.75 7.96
CA GLY A 267 1.51 2.64 6.97
C GLY A 267 1.15 1.92 5.68
N LEU A 268 2.03 1.02 5.22
CA LEU A 268 1.85 0.22 4.02
C LEU A 268 0.59 -0.67 4.12
N ARG A 269 0.37 -1.36 5.24
CA ARG A 269 -0.76 -2.29 5.40
C ARG A 269 -2.13 -1.63 5.21
N ALA A 270 -2.26 -0.35 5.53
CA ALA A 270 -3.52 0.37 5.35
C ALA A 270 -4.07 0.24 3.91
N HIS A 271 -3.20 0.34 2.90
CA HIS A 271 -3.62 0.23 1.49
C HIS A 271 -3.58 -1.22 0.96
N GLU A 272 -2.56 -2.00 1.32
CA GLU A 272 -2.36 -3.35 0.77
C GLU A 272 -3.52 -4.31 1.10
N ILE A 273 -4.12 -4.20 2.28
CA ILE A 273 -5.27 -5.03 2.66
C ILE A 273 -6.42 -4.84 1.67
N MET A 274 -6.68 -3.60 1.25
CA MET A 274 -7.76 -3.29 0.30
C MET A 274 -7.34 -3.58 -1.14
N GLU A 275 -6.06 -3.44 -1.49
CA GLU A 275 -5.52 -3.89 -2.78
C GLU A 275 -5.67 -5.41 -2.95
N ASN A 276 -5.30 -6.19 -1.94
CA ASN A 276 -5.48 -7.65 -1.95
C ASN A 276 -6.97 -8.03 -1.94
N THR A 277 -7.82 -7.25 -1.28
CA THR A 277 -9.28 -7.41 -1.38
C THR A 277 -9.77 -7.26 -2.81
N LEU A 278 -9.25 -6.30 -3.59
CA LEU A 278 -9.55 -6.18 -5.02
C LEU A 278 -9.05 -7.39 -5.79
N GLN A 279 -7.80 -7.78 -5.56
CA GLN A 279 -7.13 -8.81 -6.34
C GLN A 279 -7.72 -10.20 -6.12
N PHE A 280 -8.01 -10.55 -4.86
CA PHE A 280 -8.37 -11.90 -4.47
C PHE A 280 -9.85 -12.04 -4.21
N GLU A 281 -10.41 -11.20 -3.34
CA GLU A 281 -11.78 -11.37 -2.86
C GLU A 281 -12.79 -10.96 -3.92
N LEU A 282 -12.67 -9.76 -4.51
CA LEU A 282 -13.66 -9.28 -5.47
C LEU A 282 -13.59 -10.00 -6.82
N THR A 283 -12.46 -10.66 -7.13
CA THR A 283 -12.36 -11.56 -8.29
C THR A 283 -12.91 -12.96 -8.00
N GLY A 284 -13.06 -13.34 -6.72
CA GLY A 284 -13.43 -14.69 -6.28
C GLY A 284 -12.28 -15.70 -6.40
N ARG A 285 -11.03 -15.24 -6.55
CA ARG A 285 -9.85 -16.10 -6.73
C ARG A 285 -9.54 -16.96 -5.51
N THR A 286 -9.98 -16.52 -4.34
CA THR A 286 -9.86 -17.20 -3.04
C THR A 286 -11.14 -17.92 -2.63
N ASP A 287 -12.15 -18.03 -3.51
CA ASP A 287 -13.35 -18.84 -3.24
C ASP A 287 -13.09 -20.31 -3.55
N TYR A 288 -13.05 -21.16 -2.52
CA TYR A 288 -12.98 -22.62 -2.68
C TYR A 288 -14.31 -23.31 -2.40
N GLY A 289 -15.42 -22.57 -2.54
CA GLY A 289 -16.78 -23.08 -2.52
C GLY A 289 -17.67 -22.46 -1.45
N SER A 290 -17.11 -21.69 -0.51
CA SER A 290 -17.88 -21.07 0.57
C SER A 290 -18.75 -19.91 0.09
N GLY A 291 -18.38 -19.25 -1.01
CA GLY A 291 -19.04 -18.03 -1.44
C GLY A 291 -18.85 -16.85 -0.48
N SER A 292 -17.82 -16.90 0.38
CA SER A 292 -17.65 -15.97 1.49
C SER A 292 -16.85 -14.70 1.17
N ASN A 293 -16.37 -14.51 -0.06
CA ASN A 293 -15.45 -13.41 -0.39
C ASN A 293 -15.98 -12.01 -0.06
N LEU A 294 -17.29 -11.76 -0.15
CA LEU A 294 -17.85 -10.45 0.26
C LEU A 294 -17.81 -10.26 1.79
N ALA A 295 -17.94 -11.34 2.56
CA ALA A 295 -17.74 -11.31 3.99
C ALA A 295 -16.25 -11.10 4.33
N THR A 296 -15.34 -11.77 3.59
CA THR A 296 -13.90 -11.59 3.71
C THR A 296 -13.46 -10.17 3.36
N ALA A 297 -13.96 -9.59 2.27
CA ALA A 297 -13.71 -8.20 1.89
C ALA A 297 -14.10 -7.21 3.00
N ARG A 298 -15.18 -7.50 3.74
CA ARG A 298 -15.60 -6.68 4.87
C ARG A 298 -14.75 -6.91 6.13
N ALA A 299 -14.27 -8.15 6.35
CA ALA A 299 -13.29 -8.44 7.39
C ALA A 299 -11.97 -7.68 7.13
N ASN A 300 -11.51 -7.66 5.89
CA ASN A 300 -10.34 -6.91 5.44
C ASN A 300 -10.51 -5.42 5.68
N LEU A 301 -11.67 -4.84 5.33
CA LEU A 301 -11.97 -3.44 5.63
C LEU A 301 -11.91 -3.13 7.14
N ALA A 302 -12.32 -4.06 8.00
CA ALA A 302 -12.16 -3.91 9.44
C ALA A 302 -10.69 -3.97 9.88
N GLY A 303 -9.86 -4.82 9.26
CA GLY A 303 -8.41 -4.82 9.44
C GLY A 303 -7.77 -3.49 9.03
N THR A 304 -8.14 -2.93 7.88
CA THR A 304 -7.70 -1.59 7.44
C THR A 304 -8.08 -0.51 8.45
N ARG A 305 -9.30 -0.56 9.01
CA ARG A 305 -9.72 0.40 10.06
C ARG A 305 -8.84 0.29 11.31
N ALA A 306 -8.51 -0.92 11.75
CA ALA A 306 -7.65 -1.12 12.91
C ALA A 306 -6.25 -0.49 12.72
N VAL A 307 -5.68 -0.59 11.51
CA VAL A 307 -4.42 0.08 11.16
C VAL A 307 -4.57 1.61 11.19
N LEU A 308 -5.64 2.13 10.60
CA LEU A 308 -5.87 3.58 10.56
C LEU A 308 -6.15 4.17 11.94
N ASP A 309 -6.81 3.43 12.82
CA ASP A 309 -7.13 3.86 14.18
C ASP A 309 -5.85 4.10 15.00
N VAL A 310 -4.86 3.21 14.90
CA VAL A 310 -3.58 3.38 15.61
C VAL A 310 -2.72 4.50 14.99
N LEU A 311 -2.83 4.75 13.68
CA LEU A 311 -2.13 5.82 12.97
C LEU A 311 -2.83 7.17 13.08
N ARG A 312 -4.08 7.20 13.55
CA ARG A 312 -4.94 8.38 13.60
C ARG A 312 -4.28 9.62 14.21
N PRO A 313 -3.54 9.53 15.35
CA PRO A 313 -2.88 10.69 15.93
C PRO A 313 -1.86 11.34 14.99
N LEU A 314 -1.16 10.53 14.18
CA LEU A 314 -0.16 11.01 13.23
C LEU A 314 -0.81 11.59 11.97
N LEU A 315 -1.85 10.91 11.46
CA LEU A 315 -2.57 11.32 10.24
C LEU A 315 -3.34 12.63 10.41
N THR A 316 -3.87 12.90 11.61
CA THR A 316 -4.75 14.08 11.84
C THR A 316 -4.08 15.40 11.47
N THR A 317 -2.78 15.53 11.67
CA THR A 317 -2.03 16.76 11.36
C THR A 317 -1.30 16.70 10.02
N ARG A 318 -1.30 15.54 9.35
CA ARG A 318 -0.47 15.27 8.16
C ARG A 318 -1.26 14.90 6.91
N PHE A 319 -2.51 14.48 7.07
CA PHE A 319 -3.35 14.03 5.97
C PHE A 319 -4.62 14.89 5.84
N PRO A 320 -4.59 15.93 4.99
CA PRO A 320 -5.77 16.76 4.72
C PRO A 320 -6.98 15.96 4.22
N GLY A 321 -6.72 14.87 3.49
CA GLY A 321 -7.73 13.97 2.95
C GLY A 321 -8.34 12.99 3.97
N LEU A 322 -7.96 13.05 5.25
CA LEU A 322 -8.41 12.07 6.26
C LEU A 322 -9.93 11.99 6.39
N LYS A 323 -10.64 13.12 6.34
CA LYS A 323 -12.11 13.15 6.40
C LYS A 323 -12.76 12.49 5.19
N ASP A 324 -12.18 12.70 4.01
CA ASP A 324 -12.68 12.10 2.77
C ASP A 324 -12.42 10.59 2.80
N LEU A 325 -11.24 10.17 3.28
CA LEU A 325 -10.92 8.75 3.51
C LEU A 325 -11.95 8.10 4.44
N ASP A 326 -12.31 8.73 5.57
CA ASP A 326 -13.34 8.21 6.48
C ASP A 326 -14.70 8.02 5.79
N ALA A 327 -15.08 8.97 4.93
CA ALA A 327 -16.32 8.89 4.18
C ALA A 327 -16.31 7.72 3.18
N TRP A 328 -15.17 7.47 2.53
CA TRP A 328 -14.98 6.31 1.64
C TRP A 328 -15.03 4.99 2.41
N ILE A 329 -14.38 4.90 3.58
CA ILE A 329 -14.44 3.74 4.45
C ILE A 329 -15.89 3.44 4.89
N ALA A 330 -16.66 4.45 5.26
CA ALA A 330 -18.06 4.29 5.66
C ALA A 330 -18.95 3.85 4.49
N ARG A 331 -18.74 4.44 3.31
CA ARG A 331 -19.43 4.07 2.07
C ARG A 331 -19.16 2.62 1.68
N THR A 332 -17.90 2.21 1.65
CA THR A 332 -17.52 0.84 1.25
C THR A 332 -18.12 -0.20 2.20
N ASP A 333 -18.10 0.07 3.51
CA ASP A 333 -18.73 -0.83 4.50
C ASP A 333 -20.25 -0.89 4.35
N HIS A 334 -20.91 0.24 4.08
CA HIS A 334 -22.33 0.28 3.79
C HIS A 334 -22.67 -0.59 2.57
N ASP A 335 -21.91 -0.47 1.48
CA ASP A 335 -22.19 -1.19 0.24
C ASP A 335 -21.87 -2.70 0.37
N LEU A 336 -20.82 -3.07 1.10
CA LEU A 336 -20.54 -4.47 1.47
C LEU A 336 -21.62 -5.06 2.40
N GLN A 337 -22.11 -4.28 3.37
CA GLN A 337 -23.18 -4.69 4.28
C GLN A 337 -24.52 -4.88 3.54
N ALA A 338 -24.81 -4.10 2.50
CA ALA A 338 -26.02 -4.23 1.69
C ALA A 338 -26.11 -5.57 0.94
N VAL A 339 -24.98 -6.24 0.74
CA VAL A 339 -24.88 -7.56 0.07
C VAL A 339 -24.43 -8.67 1.02
N ALA A 340 -24.46 -8.44 2.33
CA ALA A 340 -24.03 -9.41 3.33
C ALA A 340 -24.74 -10.76 3.17
N GLY A 341 -23.96 -11.85 3.25
CA GLY A 341 -24.45 -13.22 3.10
C GLY A 341 -24.68 -13.68 1.66
N LYS A 342 -24.44 -12.83 0.65
CA LYS A 342 -24.47 -13.24 -0.76
C LYS A 342 -23.08 -13.68 -1.22
N PRO A 343 -22.98 -14.70 -2.09
CA PRO A 343 -21.77 -14.93 -2.87
C PRO A 343 -21.66 -13.91 -4.01
N LEU A 344 -20.45 -13.75 -4.56
CA LEU A 344 -20.22 -12.87 -5.72
C LEU A 344 -21.08 -13.22 -6.93
N SER A 345 -21.37 -14.51 -7.13
CA SER A 345 -22.19 -15.03 -8.22
C SER A 345 -23.67 -14.61 -8.12
N ALA A 346 -24.13 -14.21 -6.92
CA ALA A 346 -25.50 -13.75 -6.69
C ALA A 346 -25.67 -12.24 -6.88
N LEU A 347 -24.59 -11.50 -7.16
CA LEU A 347 -24.66 -10.07 -7.44
C LEU A 347 -24.95 -9.80 -8.91
N ASP A 348 -25.83 -8.83 -9.17
CA ASP A 348 -25.99 -8.31 -10.50
C ASP A 348 -24.77 -7.45 -10.93
N ARG A 349 -24.72 -7.09 -12.21
CA ARG A 349 -23.63 -6.30 -12.78
C ARG A 349 -23.48 -4.93 -12.09
N GLN A 350 -24.58 -4.29 -11.73
CA GLN A 350 -24.56 -2.95 -11.14
C GLN A 350 -23.99 -3.01 -9.72
N GLN A 351 -24.40 -4.00 -8.93
CA GLN A 351 -23.86 -4.27 -7.59
C GLN A 351 -22.36 -4.57 -7.66
N ARG A 352 -21.94 -5.44 -8.59
CA ARG A 352 -20.51 -5.75 -8.83
C ARG A 352 -19.71 -4.49 -9.17
N GLN A 353 -20.21 -3.68 -10.11
CA GLN A 353 -19.54 -2.44 -10.51
C GLN A 353 -19.45 -1.44 -9.36
N ARG A 354 -20.49 -1.31 -8.55
CA ARG A 354 -20.51 -0.38 -7.43
C ARG A 354 -19.50 -0.78 -6.35
N ILE A 355 -19.49 -2.04 -5.92
CA ILE A 355 -18.55 -2.53 -4.90
C ILE A 355 -17.11 -2.43 -5.41
N ASN A 356 -16.85 -2.84 -6.66
CA ASN A 356 -15.52 -2.72 -7.24
C ASN A 356 -15.07 -1.26 -7.30
N ALA A 357 -15.93 -0.33 -7.72
CA ALA A 357 -15.59 1.09 -7.78
C ALA A 357 -15.29 1.68 -6.39
N ASP A 358 -16.12 1.38 -5.40
CA ASP A 358 -15.95 1.92 -4.05
C ASP A 358 -14.73 1.33 -3.34
N VAL A 359 -14.41 0.05 -3.55
CA VAL A 359 -13.17 -0.54 -3.04
C VAL A 359 -11.95 -0.01 -3.79
N SER A 360 -11.99 0.11 -5.13
CA SER A 360 -10.89 0.67 -5.91
C SER A 360 -10.57 2.11 -5.52
N GLU A 361 -11.59 2.95 -5.38
CA GLU A 361 -11.42 4.32 -4.94
C GLU A 361 -10.89 4.38 -3.50
N LEU A 362 -11.41 3.53 -2.59
CA LEU A 362 -10.87 3.45 -1.23
C LEU A 362 -9.38 3.09 -1.23
N THR A 363 -8.96 2.10 -2.02
CA THR A 363 -7.54 1.70 -2.16
C THR A 363 -6.67 2.88 -2.60
N GLU A 364 -7.12 3.65 -3.59
CA GLU A 364 -6.41 4.87 -4.04
C GLU A 364 -6.31 5.92 -2.92
N ARG A 365 -7.39 6.13 -2.16
CA ARG A 365 -7.42 7.08 -1.04
C ARG A 365 -6.55 6.67 0.14
N LEU A 366 -6.24 5.38 0.27
CA LEU A 366 -5.35 4.84 1.29
C LEU A 366 -3.86 5.00 0.91
N ALA A 367 -3.53 5.10 -0.38
CA ALA A 367 -2.13 5.14 -0.84
C ALA A 367 -1.27 6.22 -0.15
N PRO A 368 -1.74 7.46 0.11
CA PRO A 368 -0.95 8.47 0.80
C PRO A 368 -0.58 8.10 2.25
N VAL A 369 -1.31 7.18 2.90
CA VAL A 369 -1.06 6.79 4.29
C VAL A 369 0.34 6.18 4.45
N ALA A 370 0.78 5.38 3.48
CA ALA A 370 2.11 4.77 3.50
C ALA A 370 3.21 5.84 3.50
N ALA A 371 3.18 6.76 2.53
CA ALA A 371 4.15 7.85 2.43
C ALA A 371 4.13 8.78 3.66
N ILE A 372 2.94 9.08 4.19
CA ILE A 372 2.80 9.95 5.38
C ILE A 372 3.34 9.28 6.64
N ALA A 373 3.11 7.98 6.80
CA ALA A 373 3.51 7.23 7.99
C ALA A 373 4.94 6.68 7.92
N GLU A 374 5.59 6.78 6.77
CA GLU A 374 6.98 6.36 6.59
C GLU A 374 7.92 7.10 7.57
N PRO A 375 8.68 6.35 8.37
CA PRO A 375 9.64 6.93 9.29
C PRO A 375 10.82 7.56 8.55
N ARG A 376 11.04 8.85 8.78
CA ARG A 376 12.13 9.64 8.23
C ARG A 376 13.22 9.92 9.25
N ARG A 377 14.46 9.94 8.78
CA ARG A 377 15.64 10.26 9.59
C ARG A 377 15.81 11.77 9.64
N VAL A 378 15.43 12.38 10.75
CA VAL A 378 15.44 13.85 10.90
C VAL A 378 16.64 14.39 11.68
N SER A 379 17.40 13.52 12.35
CA SER A 379 18.53 13.91 13.22
C SER A 379 19.52 12.79 13.43
#